data_AF-A0A2T5I335-F1
#
_entry.id   AF-A0A2T5I335-F1
#
_cell.length_a   1.000
_cell.length_b   1.000
_cell.length_c   1.000
_cell.angle_alpha   90.00
_cell.angle_beta   90.00
_cell.angle_gamma   90.00
#
_symmetry.space_group_name_H-M   'P 1'
#
loop_
_entity.id
_entity.type
_entity.pdbx_description
1 polymer ?
#
loop_
_entity_poly.entity_id
_entity_poly.type
_entity_poly.pdbx_seq_one_letter_code
_entity_poly.pdbx_strand_id
1 'polypeptide(L)'
;MHQRVNQADQQKRGAVRTARALRLANAELRIEGVADVVEYHQQADGTKIPFPIEYKRGKPKAHRADEVQLCAQALCLEEMHGVAVPEGALFYGEVRRRHPVIFDAELRNLTLQTIIACRDIVQTNITPHAIYQARKCNGCSLIDQCHPKDFGKSASAWLAAQLKKD
;
A
#
# COMPACT_ATOMS: atom_id res chain seq x y z
N MET A 1 -9.27 -12.71 -14.03
CA MET A 1 -8.10 -13.35 -13.36
C MET A 1 -8.20 -13.11 -11.85
N HIS A 2 -9.02 -13.91 -11.17
CA HIS A 2 -9.17 -13.96 -9.70
C HIS A 2 -9.34 -15.40 -9.18
N GLN A 3 -9.15 -16.40 -10.04
CA GLN A 3 -9.66 -17.74 -9.75
C GLN A 3 -8.80 -18.62 -8.85
N ARG A 4 -7.68 -18.13 -8.29
CA ARG A 4 -6.79 -18.93 -7.40
C ARG A 4 -6.08 -18.16 -6.27
N VAL A 5 -6.67 -17.08 -5.74
CA VAL A 5 -6.04 -16.32 -4.64
C VAL A 5 -6.86 -16.35 -3.34
N ASN A 6 -8.10 -16.84 -3.35
CA ASN A 6 -8.99 -16.85 -2.16
C ASN A 6 -9.07 -18.18 -1.40
N GLN A 7 -8.08 -19.07 -1.55
CA GLN A 7 -7.94 -20.23 -0.67
C GLN A 7 -6.63 -20.11 0.07
N ALA A 8 -6.69 -20.22 1.41
CA ALA A 8 -5.52 -20.38 2.27
C ALA A 8 -4.91 -21.77 2.01
N ASP A 9 -4.33 -21.93 0.83
CA ASP A 9 -3.79 -23.20 0.37
C ASP A 9 -2.27 -23.17 0.58
N GLN A 10 -1.78 -24.05 1.46
CA GLN A 10 -0.35 -24.24 1.66
C GLN A 10 0.16 -25.19 0.59
N GLN A 11 0.50 -24.64 -0.57
CA GLN A 11 1.10 -25.44 -1.64
C GLN A 11 2.63 -25.45 -1.49
N LYS A 12 3.21 -26.64 -1.45
CA LYS A 12 4.65 -26.86 -1.55
C LYS A 12 4.96 -27.11 -3.03
N ARG A 13 5.47 -26.10 -3.75
CA ARG A 13 6.01 -26.29 -5.11
C ARG A 13 7.54 -26.38 -5.00
N GLY A 14 8.06 -27.61 -5.04
CA GLY A 14 9.49 -27.88 -4.85
C GLY A 14 9.95 -27.67 -3.41
N ALA A 15 11.07 -26.98 -3.21
CA ALA A 15 11.66 -26.73 -1.89
C ALA A 15 11.06 -25.51 -1.15
N VAL A 16 10.38 -24.61 -1.86
CA VAL A 16 9.86 -23.36 -1.29
C VAL A 16 8.41 -23.57 -0.82
N ARG A 17 8.16 -23.28 0.47
CA ARG A 17 6.80 -23.26 1.01
C ARG A 17 6.16 -21.92 0.63
N THR A 18 4.92 -21.97 0.14
CA THR A 18 4.17 -20.77 -0.25
C THR A 18 2.86 -20.68 0.53
N ALA A 19 2.58 -19.50 1.09
CA ALA A 19 1.27 -19.14 1.63
C ALA A 19 0.59 -18.14 0.68
N ARG A 20 -0.74 -18.20 0.59
CA ARG A 20 -1.56 -17.30 -0.22
C ARG A 20 -2.63 -16.64 0.65
N ALA A 21 -2.98 -15.39 0.34
CA ALA A 21 -3.94 -14.60 1.11
C ALA A 21 -3.66 -14.66 2.63
N LEU A 22 -2.38 -14.53 2.98
CA LEU A 22 -1.92 -14.61 4.36
C LEU A 22 -2.35 -13.34 5.10
N ARG A 23 -3.10 -13.50 6.19
CA ARG A 23 -3.48 -12.40 7.08
C ARG A 23 -2.24 -11.91 7.81
N LEU A 24 -2.06 -10.60 7.82
CA LEU A 24 -0.93 -9.92 8.42
C LEU A 24 -1.43 -8.88 9.41
N ALA A 25 -0.72 -8.71 10.50
CA ALA A 25 -0.94 -7.64 11.46
C ALA A 25 0.41 -7.21 12.05
N ASN A 26 0.51 -5.95 12.40
CA ASN A 26 1.57 -5.44 13.24
C ASN A 26 0.96 -4.62 14.38
N ALA A 27 1.11 -5.09 15.63
CA ALA A 27 0.40 -4.54 16.77
C ALA A 27 0.97 -3.16 17.18
N GLU A 28 2.28 -3.00 17.13
CA GLU A 28 2.97 -1.78 17.50
C GLU A 28 2.64 -0.64 16.51
N LEU A 29 2.73 -0.93 15.22
CA LEU A 29 2.43 0.01 14.13
C LEU A 29 0.92 0.19 13.92
N ARG A 30 0.09 -0.70 14.47
CA ARG A 30 -1.39 -0.72 14.34
C ARG A 30 -1.84 -0.78 12.88
N ILE A 31 -1.24 -1.69 12.12
CA ILE A 31 -1.62 -1.96 10.74
C ILE A 31 -2.03 -3.42 10.60
N GLU A 32 -2.98 -3.68 9.72
CA GLU A 32 -3.38 -5.03 9.33
C GLU A 32 -3.60 -5.10 7.82
N GLY A 33 -3.56 -6.31 7.27
CA GLY A 33 -3.75 -6.51 5.85
C GLY A 33 -3.72 -7.97 5.43
N VAL A 34 -3.64 -8.16 4.12
CA VAL A 34 -3.51 -9.47 3.49
C VAL A 34 -2.36 -9.39 2.50
N ALA A 35 -1.39 -10.31 2.60
CA ALA A 35 -0.41 -10.53 1.55
C ALA A 35 -0.96 -11.53 0.53
N ASP A 36 -0.85 -11.18 -0.75
CA ASP A 36 -1.30 -12.05 -1.85
C ASP A 36 -0.58 -13.40 -1.81
N VAL A 37 0.75 -13.36 -1.75
CA VAL A 37 1.63 -14.52 -1.72
C VAL A 37 2.83 -14.24 -0.80
N VAL A 38 3.19 -15.22 0.03
CA VAL A 38 4.45 -15.21 0.79
C VAL A 38 5.19 -16.51 0.53
N GLU A 39 6.40 -16.40 0.01
CA GLU A 39 7.33 -17.52 -0.14
C GLU A 39 8.22 -17.61 1.10
N TYR A 40 8.51 -18.81 1.59
CA TYR A 40 9.41 -19.03 2.72
C TYR A 40 10.70 -19.67 2.22
N HIS A 41 11.78 -18.91 2.23
CA HIS A 41 13.08 -19.32 1.70
C HIS A 41 13.94 -19.81 2.85
N GLN A 42 14.39 -21.07 2.77
CA GLN A 42 15.22 -21.68 3.79
C GLN A 42 16.67 -21.24 3.61
N GLN A 43 17.26 -20.72 4.68
CA GLN A 43 18.66 -20.34 4.77
C GLN A 43 19.53 -21.54 5.17
N ALA A 44 20.85 -21.39 5.04
CA ALA A 44 21.80 -22.46 5.38
C ALA A 44 21.76 -22.88 6.85
N ASP A 45 21.39 -21.96 7.75
CA ASP A 45 21.22 -22.18 9.19
C ASP A 45 19.85 -22.83 9.54
N GLY A 46 19.00 -23.08 8.54
CA GLY A 46 17.66 -23.63 8.71
C GLY A 46 16.56 -22.58 8.95
N THR A 47 16.92 -21.31 9.15
CA THR A 47 15.96 -20.21 9.31
C THR A 47 15.12 -20.06 8.03
N LYS A 48 13.83 -19.77 8.17
CA LYS A 48 12.94 -19.50 7.04
C LYS A 48 12.66 -18.02 6.95
N ILE A 49 13.19 -17.37 5.93
CA ILE A 49 12.95 -15.95 5.67
C ILE A 49 11.69 -15.81 4.81
N PRO A 50 10.65 -15.10 5.30
CA PRO A 50 9.50 -14.73 4.49
C PRO A 50 9.89 -13.80 3.34
N PHE A 51 9.33 -14.00 2.16
CA PHE A 51 9.52 -13.19 0.96
C PHE A 51 8.13 -12.82 0.41
N PRO A 52 7.62 -11.61 0.67
CA PRO A 52 6.30 -11.20 0.22
C PRO A 52 6.30 -10.91 -1.29
N ILE A 53 5.22 -11.32 -1.97
CA ILE A 53 4.98 -11.07 -3.38
C ILE A 53 3.59 -10.49 -3.56
N GLU A 54 3.52 -9.24 -4.00
CA GLU A 54 2.28 -8.49 -4.19
C GLU A 54 1.94 -8.41 -5.69
N TYR A 55 0.70 -8.76 -6.05
CA TYR A 55 0.24 -8.77 -7.43
C TYR A 55 -0.43 -7.45 -7.81
N LYS A 56 0.08 -6.81 -8.86
CA LYS A 56 -0.51 -5.60 -9.43
C LYS A 56 -1.05 -5.87 -10.82
N ARG A 57 -2.28 -5.41 -11.09
CA ARG A 57 -2.94 -5.60 -12.39
C ARG A 57 -2.36 -4.72 -13.50
N GLY A 58 -1.97 -3.49 -13.17
CA GLY A 58 -1.50 -2.49 -14.13
C GLY A 58 0.02 -2.46 -14.29
N LYS A 59 0.52 -1.33 -14.77
CA LYS A 59 1.96 -1.02 -14.89
C LYS A 59 2.50 -0.41 -13.59
N PRO A 60 3.83 -0.42 -13.39
CA PRO A 60 4.48 0.32 -12.32
C PRO A 60 4.00 1.77 -12.29
N LYS A 61 3.66 2.26 -11.09
CA LYS A 61 3.27 3.65 -10.87
C LYS A 61 4.52 4.52 -10.77
N ALA A 62 4.39 5.81 -11.11
CA ALA A 62 5.50 6.77 -10.98
C ALA A 62 5.86 7.10 -9.51
N HIS A 63 4.98 6.75 -8.57
CA HIS A 63 5.18 6.97 -7.14
C HIS A 63 5.44 5.64 -6.42
N ARG A 64 6.14 5.68 -5.29
CA ARG A 64 6.59 4.51 -4.52
C ARG A 64 5.50 3.82 -3.68
N ALA A 65 4.22 4.14 -3.86
CA ALA A 65 3.14 3.60 -3.02
C ALA A 65 3.04 2.06 -3.03
N ASP A 66 3.32 1.41 -4.17
CA ASP A 66 3.29 -0.06 -4.24
C ASP A 66 4.47 -0.67 -3.45
N GLU A 67 5.64 -0.01 -3.44
CA GLU A 67 6.79 -0.40 -2.61
C GLU A 67 6.49 -0.18 -1.11
N VAL A 68 5.87 0.94 -0.75
CA VAL A 68 5.45 1.23 0.63
C VAL A 68 4.46 0.19 1.14
N GLN A 69 3.48 -0.20 0.32
CA GLN A 69 2.53 -1.24 0.69
C GLN A 69 3.24 -2.59 0.92
N LEU A 70 4.15 -2.97 0.02
CA LEU A 70 4.91 -4.22 0.13
C LEU A 70 5.85 -4.20 1.36
N CYS A 71 6.48 -3.06 1.64
CA CYS A 71 7.32 -2.88 2.83
C CYS A 71 6.49 -2.97 4.12
N ALA A 72 5.27 -2.41 4.15
CA ALA A 72 4.37 -2.56 5.29
C ALA A 72 4.00 -4.03 5.53
N GLN A 73 3.79 -4.84 4.49
CA GLN A 73 3.61 -6.29 4.64
C GLN A 73 4.85 -6.96 5.22
N ALA A 74 6.05 -6.55 4.81
CA ALA A 74 7.30 -7.05 5.36
C ALA A 74 7.42 -6.75 6.87
N LEU A 75 7.10 -5.54 7.32
CA LEU A 75 7.09 -5.18 8.75
C LEU A 75 6.12 -6.06 9.57
N CYS A 76 4.96 -6.42 9.02
CA CYS A 76 4.05 -7.37 9.67
C CYS A 76 4.62 -8.79 9.69
N LEU A 77 5.30 -9.23 8.63
CA LEU A 77 5.96 -10.53 8.59
C LEU A 77 7.13 -10.63 9.58
N GLU A 78 7.87 -9.53 9.77
CA GLU A 78 8.95 -9.43 10.75
C GLU A 78 8.41 -9.64 12.17
N GLU A 79 7.31 -8.97 12.55
CA GLU A 79 6.66 -9.19 13.85
C GLU A 79 6.14 -10.63 13.99
N MET A 80 5.48 -11.16 12.94
CA MET A 80 4.87 -12.48 12.99
C MET A 80 5.88 -13.62 13.11
N HIS A 81 7.08 -13.45 12.55
CA HIS A 81 8.09 -14.51 12.47
C HIS A 81 9.34 -14.27 13.33
N GLY A 82 9.53 -13.06 13.86
CA GLY A 82 10.72 -12.72 14.64
C GLY A 82 12.02 -12.75 13.84
N VAL A 83 11.96 -12.57 12.52
CA VAL A 83 13.12 -12.57 11.61
C VAL A 83 13.07 -11.35 10.70
N ALA A 84 14.23 -10.84 10.28
CA ALA A 84 14.29 -9.75 9.31
C ALA A 84 13.79 -10.19 7.93
N VAL A 85 13.06 -9.31 7.26
CA VAL A 85 12.59 -9.47 5.89
C VAL A 85 13.25 -8.35 5.07
N PRO A 86 14.36 -8.61 4.37
CA PRO A 86 15.14 -7.56 3.71
C PRO A 86 14.60 -7.16 2.33
N GLU A 87 13.80 -8.00 1.69
CA GLU A 87 13.29 -7.76 0.34
C GLU A 87 12.00 -8.54 0.05
N GLY A 88 11.33 -8.14 -1.04
CA GLY A 88 10.17 -8.82 -1.60
C GLY A 88 10.07 -8.56 -3.10
N ALA A 89 8.92 -8.84 -3.71
CA ALA A 89 8.71 -8.55 -5.12
C ALA A 89 7.31 -8.01 -5.45
N LEU A 90 7.26 -7.10 -6.41
CA LEU A 90 6.04 -6.69 -7.09
C LEU A 90 5.89 -7.49 -8.38
N PHE A 91 4.73 -8.13 -8.58
CA PHE A 91 4.41 -8.84 -9.82
C PHE A 91 3.36 -8.08 -10.62
N TYR A 92 3.78 -7.46 -11.73
CA TYR A 92 2.86 -6.73 -12.61
C TYR A 92 2.33 -7.66 -13.71
N GLY A 93 1.01 -7.87 -13.73
CA GLY A 93 0.35 -8.85 -14.61
C GLY A 93 0.54 -8.59 -16.10
N GLU A 94 0.69 -7.32 -16.51
CA GLU A 94 0.97 -6.96 -17.92
C GLU A 94 2.40 -7.31 -18.34
N VAL A 95 3.38 -7.09 -17.46
CA VAL A 95 4.81 -7.33 -17.75
C VAL A 95 5.20 -8.79 -17.47
N ARG A 96 4.36 -9.53 -16.70
CA ARG A 96 4.55 -10.94 -16.29
C ARG A 96 5.92 -11.23 -15.66
N ARG A 97 6.53 -10.24 -15.02
CA ARG A 97 7.84 -10.35 -14.36
C ARG A 97 7.74 -9.87 -12.92
N ARG A 98 8.56 -10.49 -12.06
CA ARG A 98 8.81 -10.02 -10.69
C ARG A 98 9.77 -8.83 -10.76
N HIS A 99 9.44 -7.77 -10.04
CA HIS A 99 10.30 -6.64 -9.82
C HIS A 99 10.76 -6.70 -8.35
N PRO A 100 12.05 -6.99 -8.09
CA PRO A 100 12.55 -7.06 -6.73
C PRO A 100 12.47 -5.67 -6.08
N VAL A 101 12.15 -5.65 -4.79
CA VAL A 101 12.10 -4.45 -3.96
C VAL A 101 12.93 -4.72 -2.71
N ILE A 102 14.02 -3.98 -2.55
CA ILE A 102 14.85 -4.00 -1.35
C ILE A 102 14.22 -3.05 -0.33
N PHE A 103 14.04 -3.52 0.91
CA PHE A 103 13.51 -2.73 2.01
C PHE A 103 14.64 -2.01 2.75
N ASP A 104 15.28 -1.08 2.04
CA ASP A 104 16.34 -0.22 2.59
C ASP A 104 15.80 0.76 3.65
N ALA A 105 16.73 1.50 4.28
CA ALA A 105 16.39 2.47 5.32
C ALA A 105 15.47 3.59 4.80
N GLU A 106 15.62 4.00 3.54
CA GLU A 106 14.80 5.06 2.94
C GLU A 106 13.35 4.60 2.80
N LEU A 107 13.13 3.42 2.21
CA LEU A 107 11.80 2.86 2.02
C LEU A 107 11.13 2.52 3.35
N ARG A 108 11.88 1.99 4.32
CA ARG A 108 11.38 1.75 5.68
C ARG A 108 10.94 3.04 6.34
N ASN A 109 11.76 4.09 6.29
CA ASN A 109 11.40 5.39 6.86
C ASN A 109 10.16 5.96 6.15
N LEU A 110 10.10 5.95 4.82
CA LEU A 110 8.93 6.39 4.06
C LEU A 110 7.67 5.64 4.47
N THR A 111 7.77 4.32 4.66
CA THR A 111 6.66 3.46 5.07
C THR A 111 6.18 3.83 6.48
N LEU A 112 7.09 3.98 7.43
CA LEU A 112 6.77 4.38 8.80
C LEU A 112 6.12 5.77 8.86
N GLN A 113 6.67 6.75 8.13
CA GLN A 113 6.09 8.09 8.05
C GLN A 113 4.69 8.07 7.41
N THR A 114 4.47 7.22 6.40
CA THR A 114 3.15 7.05 5.78
C THR A 114 2.15 6.46 6.77
N ILE A 115 2.55 5.47 7.57
CA ILE A 115 1.71 4.87 8.62
C ILE A 115 1.31 5.94 9.64
N ILE A 116 2.27 6.74 10.11
CA ILE A 116 2.02 7.84 11.07
C ILE A 116 1.05 8.84 10.46
N ALA A 117 1.31 9.35 9.26
CA ALA A 117 0.46 10.33 8.61
C ALA A 117 -0.97 9.83 8.38
N CYS A 118 -1.15 8.56 7.97
CA CYS A 118 -2.48 7.97 7.85
C CYS A 118 -3.20 7.87 9.19
N ARG A 119 -2.49 7.51 10.26
CA ARG A 119 -3.05 7.45 11.61
C ARG A 119 -3.45 8.83 12.13
N ASP A 120 -2.65 9.84 11.87
CA ASP A 120 -2.93 11.22 12.29
C ASP A 120 -4.25 11.73 11.69
N ILE A 121 -4.51 11.44 10.41
CA ILE A 121 -5.79 11.81 9.76
C ILE A 121 -6.97 11.17 10.49
N VAL A 122 -6.87 9.88 10.83
CA VAL A 122 -7.94 9.14 11.51
C VAL A 122 -8.12 9.63 12.95
N GLN A 123 -7.03 9.88 13.68
CA GLN A 123 -7.08 10.27 15.09
C GLN A 123 -7.59 11.70 15.27
N THR A 124 -7.19 12.62 14.39
CA THR A 124 -7.60 14.02 14.48
C THR A 124 -8.99 14.27 13.90
N ASN A 125 -9.50 13.36 13.06
CA ASN A 125 -10.67 13.59 12.20
C ASN A 125 -10.54 14.84 11.31
N ILE A 126 -9.32 15.35 11.13
CA ILE A 126 -9.05 16.49 10.25
C ILE A 126 -8.71 15.93 8.87
N THR A 127 -9.64 16.11 7.94
CA THR A 127 -9.40 15.73 6.53
C THR A 127 -8.46 16.76 5.89
N PRO A 128 -7.36 16.33 5.24
CA PRO A 128 -6.48 17.25 4.52
C PRO A 128 -7.23 18.03 3.44
N HIS A 129 -6.81 19.28 3.21
CA HIS A 129 -7.39 20.09 2.13
C HIS A 129 -7.30 19.38 0.78
N ALA A 130 -8.40 19.38 0.05
CA ALA A 130 -8.46 18.82 -1.29
C ALA A 130 -7.60 19.64 -2.25
N ILE A 131 -6.65 18.99 -2.93
CA ILE A 131 -5.84 19.59 -3.99
C ILE A 131 -6.24 18.93 -5.30
N TYR A 132 -6.81 19.70 -6.22
CA TYR A 132 -7.15 19.18 -7.54
C TYR A 132 -5.89 18.85 -8.35
N GLN A 133 -5.73 17.58 -8.71
CA GLN A 133 -4.69 17.10 -9.60
C GLN A 133 -5.35 16.25 -10.69
N ALA A 134 -5.41 16.73 -11.93
CA ALA A 134 -6.16 16.07 -13.01
C ALA A 134 -5.84 14.57 -13.15
N ARG A 135 -4.57 14.17 -13.03
CA ARG A 135 -4.14 12.76 -13.10
C ARG A 135 -4.68 11.87 -11.98
N LYS A 136 -4.98 12.42 -10.80
CA LYS A 136 -5.52 11.69 -9.65
C LYS A 136 -7.03 11.86 -9.53
N CYS A 137 -7.51 13.10 -9.60
CA CYS A 137 -8.90 13.43 -9.34
C CYS A 137 -9.86 12.90 -10.42
N ASN A 138 -9.51 12.96 -11.71
CA ASN A 138 -10.43 12.58 -12.78
C ASN A 138 -10.84 11.09 -12.75
N GLY A 139 -10.01 10.23 -12.17
CA GLY A 139 -10.32 8.80 -11.95
C GLY A 139 -10.63 8.45 -10.50
N CYS A 140 -10.75 9.44 -9.62
CA CYS A 140 -10.99 9.21 -8.19
C CYS A 140 -12.48 8.92 -7.95
N SER A 141 -12.79 7.78 -7.33
CA SER A 141 -14.16 7.41 -6.93
C SER A 141 -14.78 8.34 -5.89
N LEU A 142 -13.98 9.21 -5.27
CA LEU A 142 -14.42 10.18 -4.27
C LEU A 142 -14.58 11.59 -4.83
N ILE A 143 -14.42 11.84 -6.13
CA ILE A 143 -14.43 13.20 -6.69
C ILE A 143 -15.72 13.97 -6.38
N ASP A 144 -16.87 13.30 -6.41
CA ASP A 144 -18.19 13.90 -6.15
C ASP A 144 -18.47 14.13 -4.66
N GLN A 145 -17.66 13.57 -3.76
CA GLN A 145 -17.73 13.87 -2.33
C GLN A 145 -16.66 14.90 -1.94
N CYS A 146 -15.49 14.79 -2.56
CA CYS A 146 -14.32 15.61 -2.29
C CYS A 146 -14.43 17.02 -2.89
N HIS A 147 -15.22 17.23 -3.96
CA HIS A 147 -15.39 18.51 -4.67
C HIS A 147 -14.09 19.35 -4.82
N PRO A 148 -12.97 18.75 -5.27
CA PRO A 148 -11.64 19.38 -5.16
C PRO A 148 -11.47 20.67 -5.98
N LYS A 149 -12.38 20.95 -6.93
CA LYS A 149 -12.38 22.17 -7.75
C LYS A 149 -13.04 23.37 -7.05
N ASP A 150 -13.79 23.13 -5.98
CA ASP A 150 -14.59 24.16 -5.31
C ASP A 150 -13.94 24.63 -4.01
N PHE A 151 -13.13 23.79 -3.36
CA PHE A 151 -12.38 24.12 -2.13
C PHE A 151 -11.34 25.24 -2.27
N GLY A 152 -11.07 25.74 -3.49
CA GLY A 152 -10.20 26.90 -3.74
C GLY A 152 -10.92 28.23 -3.91
N LYS A 153 -12.26 28.25 -3.89
CA LYS A 153 -13.05 29.47 -4.11
C LYS A 153 -13.47 30.05 -2.76
N SER A 154 -13.10 31.29 -2.48
CA SER A 154 -13.55 31.98 -1.27
C SER A 154 -15.06 32.24 -1.34
N ALA A 155 -15.79 31.77 -0.33
CA ALA A 155 -17.22 32.05 -0.17
C ALA A 155 -17.49 33.57 -0.09
N SER A 156 -16.60 34.33 0.56
CA SER A 156 -16.74 35.79 0.65
C SER A 156 -16.54 36.47 -0.71
N ALA A 157 -15.58 36.01 -1.50
CA ALA A 157 -15.37 36.53 -2.86
C ALA A 157 -16.54 36.21 -3.78
N TRP A 158 -17.11 35.01 -3.67
CA TRP A 158 -18.32 34.62 -4.41
C TRP A 158 -19.52 35.51 -4.05
N LEU A 159 -19.78 35.72 -2.74
CA LEU A 159 -20.89 36.55 -2.27
C LEU A 159 -20.76 38.00 -2.74
N ALA A 160 -19.56 38.58 -2.63
CA ALA A 160 -19.29 39.94 -3.09
C ALA A 160 -19.50 40.11 -4.60
N ALA A 161 -19.27 39.06 -5.40
CA ALA A 161 -19.53 39.09 -6.83
C ALA A 161 -21.03 39.01 -7.18
N GLN A 162 -21.84 38.33 -6.36
CA GLN A 162 -23.29 38.27 -6.57
C GLN A 162 -23.97 39.59 -6.21
N LEU A 163 -23.59 40.20 -5.08
CA LEU A 163 -24.15 41.48 -4.64
C LEU A 163 -23.85 42.67 -5.58
N LYS A 164 -22.88 42.52 -6.51
CA LYS A 164 -22.56 43.53 -7.54
C LYS A 164 -23.39 43.39 -8.82
N LYS A 165 -24.14 42.30 -8.96
CA LYS A 165 -24.98 42.03 -10.15
C LYS A 165 -26.44 42.48 -9.96
N ASP A 166 -26.83 42.79 -8.73
CA ASP A 166 -28.08 43.48 -8.37
C ASP A 166 -27.88 45.00 -8.39
#